data_AF-A0A2V0Q7B5-F1
#
_entry.id   AF-A0A2V0Q7B5-F1
#
_cell.length_a   1.000
_cell.length_b   1.000
_cell.length_c   1.000
_cell.angle_alpha   90.00
_cell.angle_beta   90.00
_cell.angle_gamma   90.00
#
_symmetry.space_group_name_H-M   'P 1'
#
loop_
_entity.id
_entity.type
_entity.pdbx_description
1 polymer ?
#
loop_
_entity_poly.entity_id
_entity_poly.type
_entity_poly.pdbx_seq_one_letter_code
_entity_poly.pdbx_strand_id
1 'polypeptide(L)'
;MAWNAQLELHDLDLLESPSETVAEESGALLSLQPLVKDFRSSVDGYKKAVLKEALKRSEGNVSAAARSLNLDRANLTRLAERLGVDTVREK
;
A
#
# COMPACT_ATOMS: atom_id res chain seq x y z
N MET A 1 -20.90 19.16 -14.09
CA MET A 1 -19.88 19.05 -13.03
C MET A 1 -18.55 18.79 -13.71
N ALA A 2 -17.77 19.85 -13.93
CA ALA A 2 -16.48 19.74 -14.60
C ALA A 2 -15.45 19.22 -13.58
N TRP A 3 -14.92 18.03 -13.84
CA TRP A 3 -13.72 17.53 -13.17
C TRP A 3 -12.52 18.31 -13.71
N ASN A 4 -12.17 19.43 -13.07
CA ASN A 4 -10.90 20.11 -13.31
C ASN A 4 -9.81 19.41 -12.51
N ALA A 5 -9.30 18.30 -13.03
CA ALA A 5 -8.00 17.78 -12.61
C ALA A 5 -6.94 18.45 -13.50
N GLN A 6 -6.54 19.67 -13.13
CA GLN A 6 -5.28 20.23 -13.62
C GLN A 6 -4.17 19.44 -12.94
N LEU A 7 -3.66 18.40 -13.62
CA LEU A 7 -2.33 17.88 -13.33
C LEU A 7 -1.35 19.01 -13.68
N GLU A 8 -0.98 19.81 -12.69
CA GLU A 8 0.21 20.66 -12.77
C GLU A 8 1.42 19.74 -12.94
N LEU A 9 2.02 19.80 -14.13
CA LEU A 9 3.17 19.01 -14.56
C LEU A 9 4.49 19.50 -13.92
N HIS A 10 4.41 20.23 -12.80
CA HIS A 10 5.49 21.09 -12.31
C HIS A 10 6.25 20.57 -11.07
N ASP A 11 5.92 19.38 -10.55
CA ASP A 11 6.72 18.74 -9.48
C ASP A 11 7.82 17.80 -9.99
N LEU A 12 8.01 17.71 -11.31
CA LEU A 12 9.13 16.97 -11.91
C LEU A 12 10.30 17.92 -12.19
N ASP A 13 10.82 18.57 -11.14
CA ASP A 13 12.14 19.22 -11.16
C ASP A 13 13.22 18.11 -11.13
N LEU A 14 13.26 17.39 -12.24
CA LEU A 14 14.23 16.36 -12.59
C LEU A 14 15.35 17.06 -13.36
N LEU A 15 16.09 17.92 -12.65
CA LEU A 15 17.38 18.41 -13.13
C LEU A 15 18.47 17.51 -12.55
N GLU A 16 19.10 16.79 -13.46
CA GLU A 16 20.11 15.77 -13.25
C GLU A 16 21.39 16.28 -12.56
N SER A 17 21.89 15.42 -11.66
CA SER A 17 23.26 15.05 -11.25
C SER A 17 24.51 15.83 -11.72
N PRO A 18 25.56 15.84 -10.87
CA PRO A 18 26.65 14.88 -11.08
C PRO A 18 26.99 14.14 -9.76
N SER A 19 26.97 12.81 -9.73
CA SER A 19 28.16 11.97 -9.95
C SER A 19 29.39 12.39 -9.16
N GLU A 20 29.57 11.83 -7.96
CA GLU A 20 30.86 11.57 -7.30
C GLU A 20 30.63 10.47 -6.23
N THR A 21 30.63 9.20 -6.65
CA THR A 21 31.70 8.21 -6.40
C THR A 21 31.93 7.84 -4.93
N VAL A 22 31.40 6.69 -4.48
CA VAL A 22 32.23 5.63 -3.86
C VAL A 22 31.57 4.25 -3.93
N ALA A 23 32.31 3.30 -4.50
CA ALA A 23 32.39 1.86 -4.22
C ALA A 23 31.10 1.01 -4.29
N GLU A 24 30.95 0.15 -5.30
CA GLU A 24 31.46 -1.24 -5.33
C GLU A 24 30.99 -2.08 -4.12
N GLU A 25 30.07 -3.03 -4.36
CA GLU A 25 30.37 -4.47 -4.28
C GLU A 25 29.10 -5.34 -4.39
N SER A 26 29.14 -6.25 -5.37
CA SER A 26 28.62 -7.62 -5.39
C SER A 26 27.42 -8.00 -4.54
N GLY A 27 26.39 -8.57 -5.18
CA GLY A 27 25.45 -9.39 -4.42
C GLY A 27 24.29 -9.96 -5.20
N ALA A 28 24.57 -10.98 -6.01
CA ALA A 28 23.61 -11.88 -6.62
C ALA A 28 22.68 -11.26 -7.68
N LEU A 29 22.73 -11.85 -8.87
CA LEU A 29 21.60 -11.82 -9.80
C LEU A 29 20.40 -12.40 -9.03
N LEU A 30 19.60 -11.51 -8.45
CA LEU A 30 18.27 -11.81 -7.94
C LEU A 30 17.59 -12.62 -9.04
N SER A 31 17.19 -13.85 -8.73
CA SER A 31 16.42 -14.63 -9.68
C SER A 31 15.14 -13.86 -9.96
N LEU A 32 15.13 -13.11 -11.06
CA LEU A 32 13.96 -12.47 -11.62
C LEU A 32 13.11 -13.59 -12.23
N GLN A 33 12.61 -14.50 -11.40
CA GLN A 33 11.32 -15.09 -11.73
C GLN A 33 10.40 -13.89 -11.90
N PRO A 34 9.75 -13.76 -13.06
CA PRO A 34 8.82 -12.66 -13.25
C PRO A 34 7.81 -12.75 -12.11
N LEU A 35 7.81 -11.74 -11.24
CA LEU A 35 6.82 -11.55 -10.18
C LEU A 35 5.49 -11.15 -10.81
N VAL A 36 5.08 -11.84 -11.88
CA VAL A 36 3.80 -11.67 -12.54
C VAL A 36 2.78 -12.31 -11.61
N LYS A 37 2.49 -11.59 -10.53
CA LYS A 37 1.26 -11.75 -9.78
C LYS A 37 0.17 -11.23 -10.70
N ASP A 38 -0.85 -12.05 -10.92
CA ASP A 38 -2.04 -11.59 -11.62
C ASP A 38 -2.60 -10.33 -10.93
N PHE A 39 -3.33 -9.52 -11.69
CA PHE A 39 -3.87 -8.25 -11.20
C PHE A 39 -4.64 -8.40 -9.89
N ARG A 40 -5.42 -9.48 -9.74
CA ARG A 40 -6.23 -9.73 -8.55
C ARG A 40 -5.35 -9.98 -7.33
N SER A 41 -4.33 -10.82 -7.46
CA SER A 41 -3.36 -11.07 -6.39
C SER A 41 -2.58 -9.81 -5.99
N SER A 42 -2.22 -8.98 -6.96
CA SER A 42 -1.53 -7.70 -6.72
C SER A 42 -2.42 -6.72 -5.96
N VAL A 43 -3.68 -6.58 -6.39
CA VAL A 43 -4.68 -5.73 -5.71
C VAL A 43 -4.97 -6.23 -4.30
N ASP A 44 -5.09 -7.54 -4.09
CA ASP A 44 -5.31 -8.10 -2.76
C ASP A 44 -4.09 -7.90 -1.84
N GLY A 45 -2.87 -7.97 -2.38
CA GLY A 45 -1.65 -7.61 -1.66
C GLY A 45 -1.64 -6.14 -1.21
N TYR A 46 -1.99 -5.21 -2.11
CA TYR A 46 -2.09 -3.80 -1.77
C TYR A 46 -3.17 -3.54 -0.71
N LYS A 47 -4.37 -4.11 -0.90
CA LYS A 47 -5.47 -4.00 0.08
C LYS A 47 -5.04 -4.52 1.45
N LYS A 48 -4.31 -5.63 1.50
CA LYS A 48 -3.78 -6.20 2.75
C LYS A 48 -2.82 -5.24 3.45
N ALA A 49 -1.94 -4.58 2.70
CA ALA A 49 -1.00 -3.61 3.26
C ALA A 49 -1.73 -2.38 3.84
N VAL A 50 -2.67 -1.79 3.07
CA VAL A 50 -3.49 -0.65 3.53
C VAL A 50 -4.27 -1.00 4.79
N LEU A 51 -4.90 -2.18 4.80
CA LEU A 51 -5.70 -2.63 5.94
C LEU A 51 -4.86 -2.81 7.21
N LYS A 52 -3.68 -3.44 7.08
CA LYS A 52 -2.75 -3.63 8.21
C LYS A 52 -2.29 -2.29 8.78
N GLU A 53 -1.97 -1.32 7.94
CA GLU A 53 -1.52 -0.01 8.39
C GLU A 53 -2.63 0.77 9.08
N ALA A 54 -3.86 0.74 8.56
CA ALA A 54 -5.02 1.37 9.19
C ALA A 54 -5.31 0.77 10.58
N LEU A 55 -5.24 -0.56 10.69
CA LEU A 55 -5.40 -1.26 11.96
C LEU A 55 -4.28 -0.90 12.94
N LYS A 56 -3.02 -0.84 12.49
CA LYS A 56 -1.88 -0.44 13.31
C LYS A 56 -2.03 0.97 13.87
N ARG A 57 -2.40 1.95 13.03
CA ARG A 57 -2.63 3.35 13.44
C ARG A 57 -3.80 3.54 14.39
N SER A 58 -4.77 2.64 14.30
CA SER A 58 -5.96 2.64 15.16
C SER A 58 -5.78 1.76 16.40
N GLU A 59 -4.55 1.29 16.68
CA GLU A 59 -4.24 0.42 17.82
C GLU A 59 -5.12 -0.85 17.87
N GLY A 60 -5.48 -1.38 16.69
CA GLY A 60 -6.36 -2.54 16.55
C GLY A 60 -7.86 -2.21 16.59
N ASN A 61 -8.26 -0.96 16.85
CA ASN A 61 -9.67 -0.56 16.84
C ASN A 61 -10.25 -0.62 15.41
N VAL A 62 -11.06 -1.64 15.16
CA VAL A 62 -11.66 -1.93 13.86
C VAL A 62 -12.56 -0.78 13.37
N SER A 63 -13.31 -0.15 14.28
CA SER A 63 -14.24 0.93 13.91
C SER A 63 -13.48 2.20 13.52
N ALA A 64 -12.41 2.54 14.24
CA ALA A 64 -11.56 3.67 13.90
C ALA A 64 -10.80 3.43 12.58
N ALA A 65 -10.27 2.21 12.38
CA ALA A 65 -9.61 1.82 11.14
C ALA A 65 -10.57 1.91 9.94
N ALA A 66 -11.81 1.42 10.09
CA ALA A 66 -12.83 1.48 9.05
C ALA A 66 -13.15 2.93 8.65
N ARG A 67 -13.37 3.81 9.64
CA ARG A 67 -13.60 5.24 9.39
C ARG A 67 -12.42 5.90 8.68
N SER A 68 -11.19 5.58 9.06
CA SER A 68 -9.98 6.13 8.42
C SER A 68 -9.87 5.76 6.93
N LEU A 69 -10.45 4.63 6.54
CA LEU A 69 -10.50 4.13 5.16
C LEU A 69 -11.82 4.45 4.44
N ASN A 70 -12.72 5.21 5.08
CA ASN A 70 -14.08 5.48 4.60
C ASN A 70 -14.88 4.20 4.29
N LEU A 71 -14.73 3.18 5.13
CA LEU A 71 -15.47 1.94 5.11
C LEU A 71 -16.36 1.83 6.35
N ASP A 72 -17.42 1.02 6.27
CA ASP A 72 -18.09 0.55 7.47
C ASP A 72 -17.32 -0.60 8.13
N ARG A 73 -17.58 -0.80 9.43
CA ARG A 73 -16.94 -1.84 10.24
C ARG A 73 -17.13 -3.23 9.65
N ALA A 74 -18.33 -3.56 9.14
CA ALA A 74 -18.63 -4.90 8.63
C ALA A 74 -17.86 -5.20 7.34
N ASN A 75 -17.72 -4.22 6.46
CA ASN A 75 -16.89 -4.32 5.27
C ASN A 75 -15.41 -4.49 5.59
N LEU A 76 -14.90 -3.77 6.58
CA LEU A 76 -13.52 -3.97 7.04
C LEU A 76 -13.31 -5.39 7.58
N THR A 77 -14.20 -5.88 8.45
CA THR A 77 -14.12 -7.25 8.99
C THR A 77 -14.14 -8.31 7.90
N ARG A 78 -15.08 -8.23 6.95
CA ARG A 78 -15.14 -9.16 5.81
C ARG A 78 -13.89 -9.09 4.94
N LEU A 79 -13.35 -7.89 4.73
CA LEU A 79 -12.13 -7.71 3.96
C LEU A 79 -10.92 -8.31 4.68
N ALA A 80 -10.84 -8.17 6.00
CA ALA A 80 -9.78 -8.74 6.82
C ALA A 80 -9.79 -10.27 6.77
N GLU A 81 -10.96 -10.89 6.98
CA GLU A 81 -11.16 -12.33 6.87
C GLU A 81 -10.77 -12.85 5.49
N ARG A 82 -11.26 -12.20 4.43
CA ARG A 82 -10.96 -12.58 3.03
C ARG A 82 -9.47 -12.49 2.70
N LEU A 83 -8.74 -11.55 3.29
CA LEU A 83 -7.32 -11.30 3.03
C LEU A 83 -6.39 -11.99 4.03
N GLY A 84 -6.93 -12.72 5.02
CA GLY A 84 -6.16 -13.32 6.11
C GLY A 84 -5.38 -12.26 6.90
N VAL A 85 -6.09 -11.22 7.34
CA VAL A 85 -5.60 -10.19 8.28
C VAL A 85 -6.36 -10.34 9.58
N ASP A 86 -5.65 -10.57 10.68
CA ASP A 86 -6.27 -10.68 11.99
C ASP A 86 -6.73 -9.29 12.47
N THR A 87 -7.97 -9.23 12.92
CA THR A 87 -8.50 -8.06 13.64
C THR A 87 -8.63 -8.44 15.11
N VAL A 88 -8.13 -7.60 16.01
CA VAL A 88 -8.36 -7.81 17.44
C VAL A 88 -9.84 -7.55 17.68
N ARG A 89 -10.59 -8.63 17.92
CA ARG A 89 -12.01 -8.56 18.22
C ARG A 89 -12.16 -8.04 19.65
N GLU A 90 -12.50 -6.76 19.81
CA GLU A 90 -13.09 -6.28 21.05
C GLU A 90 -14.28 -7.19 21.36
N LYS A 91 -14.20 -7.92 22.48
CA LYS A 91 -15.22 -8.83 22.97
C LYS A 91 -16.24 -8.07 23.80
#